data_AF-A0A0G2G9K4-F1
#
_entry.id   AF-A0A0G2G9K4-F1
#
_cell.length_a   1.000
_cell.length_b   1.000
_cell.length_c   1.000
_cell.angle_alpha   90.00
_cell.angle_beta   90.00
_cell.angle_gamma   90.00
#
_symmetry.space_group_name_H-M   'P 1'
#
loop_
_entity.id
_entity.type
_entity.pdbx_description
1 polymer ?
#
loop_
_entity_poly.entity_id
_entity_poly.type
_entity_poly.pdbx_seq_one_letter_code
_entity_poly.pdbx_strand_id
1 'polypeptide(L)'
;MAKGDASKPKSVPNKHLHARISYLYQAATYLANQSCQPAEQRNGKKIDVDATAEGDPVMQPVLPGQNAFPPGLPFYYASHLQSVSMKSQIRLSQDVKHSICKRCSAILVSGSTSSNKIENLSRGGKKPWADVLVIECNVCNAQKRFPVGAKRQPRKSERAKVEKARPASMGTGRNVTKTLEMENRTSITPLVEEIELGMPK
;
A
#
# COMPACT_ATOMS: atom_id res chain seq x y z
N MET A 1 27.14 35.43 26.63
CA MET A 1 25.82 34.89 26.22
C MET A 1 25.73 34.95 24.70
N ALA A 2 25.63 33.81 24.01
CA ALA A 2 25.47 33.77 22.56
C ALA A 2 23.98 33.86 22.21
N LYS A 3 23.59 34.91 21.48
CA LYS A 3 22.24 35.10 20.93
C LYS A 3 22.05 34.06 19.82
N GLY A 4 21.06 33.18 19.96
CA GLY A 4 20.71 32.18 18.96
C GLY A 4 19.98 32.83 17.79
N ASP A 5 20.65 32.98 16.66
CA ASP A 5 19.99 33.38 15.42
C ASP A 5 19.13 32.22 14.93
N ALA A 6 17.82 32.45 14.86
CA ALA A 6 16.86 31.52 14.27
C ALA A 6 17.27 31.23 12.82
N SER A 7 17.71 30.00 12.56
CA SER A 7 18.18 29.59 11.24
C SER A 7 17.06 29.72 10.21
N LYS A 8 17.20 30.66 9.26
CA LYS A 8 16.32 30.77 8.10
C LYS A 8 16.20 29.41 7.40
N PRO A 9 14.99 29.01 6.96
CA PRO A 9 14.81 27.72 6.31
C PRO A 9 15.67 27.66 5.04
N LYS A 10 16.45 26.60 4.91
CA LYS A 10 17.31 26.36 3.74
C LYS A 10 16.42 26.29 2.49
N SER A 11 16.72 27.14 1.49
CA SER A 11 15.97 27.18 0.23
C SER A 11 16.13 25.86 -0.53
N VAL A 12 15.02 25.19 -0.81
CA VAL A 12 15.01 23.94 -1.59
C VAL A 12 15.50 24.22 -3.02
N PRO A 13 16.50 23.50 -3.53
CA PRO A 13 16.94 23.63 -4.91
C PRO A 13 15.84 23.16 -5.87
N ASN A 14 15.77 23.72 -7.09
CA ASN A 14 14.82 23.29 -8.12
C ASN A 14 13.34 23.34 -7.72
N LYS A 15 12.91 24.42 -7.05
CA LYS A 15 11.52 24.63 -6.58
C LYS A 15 10.47 24.38 -7.66
N HIS A 16 10.73 24.82 -8.89
CA HIS A 16 9.81 24.66 -10.01
C HIS A 16 9.60 23.19 -10.41
N LEU A 17 10.63 22.35 -10.28
CA LEU A 17 10.53 20.91 -10.56
C LEU A 17 9.75 20.19 -9.46
N HIS A 18 9.98 20.57 -8.19
CA HIS A 18 9.17 20.07 -7.08
C HIS A 18 7.69 20.46 -7.24
N ALA A 19 7.41 21.72 -7.59
CA ALA A 19 6.05 22.19 -7.87
C ALA A 19 5.41 21.41 -9.02
N ARG A 20 6.15 21.17 -10.11
CA ARG A 20 5.69 20.36 -11.24
C ARG A 20 5.37 18.92 -10.83
N ILE A 21 6.24 18.26 -10.08
CA ILE A 21 6.03 16.89 -9.58
C ILE A 21 4.77 16.83 -8.71
N SER A 22 4.59 17.78 -7.79
CA SER A 22 3.42 17.88 -6.92
C SER A 22 2.13 18.08 -7.73
N TYR A 23 2.15 18.99 -8.71
CA TYR A 23 1.01 19.25 -9.58
C TYR A 23 0.62 18.00 -10.39
N LEU A 24 1.60 17.32 -11.01
CA LEU A 24 1.36 16.11 -11.79
C LEU A 24 0.77 14.99 -10.93
N TYR A 25 1.24 14.85 -9.68
CA TYR A 25 0.69 13.88 -8.74
C TYR A 25 -0.76 14.19 -8.40
N GLN A 26 -1.05 15.44 -8.00
CA GLN A 26 -2.40 15.88 -7.65
C GLN A 26 -3.38 15.71 -8.82
N ALA A 27 -2.97 16.12 -10.03
CA ALA A 27 -3.78 15.97 -11.23
C ALA A 27 -4.04 14.49 -11.56
N ALA A 28 -3.01 13.64 -11.48
CA ALA A 28 -3.16 12.21 -11.71
C ALA A 28 -4.14 11.54 -10.72
N THR A 29 -4.00 11.85 -9.43
CA THR A 29 -4.88 11.32 -8.38
C THR A 29 -6.31 11.84 -8.53
N TYR A 30 -6.49 13.12 -8.84
CA TYR A 30 -7.81 13.73 -9.03
C TYR A 30 -8.58 13.07 -10.20
N LEU A 31 -7.91 12.84 -11.32
CA LEU A 31 -8.51 12.18 -12.48
C LEU A 31 -8.75 10.69 -12.25
N ALA A 32 -7.84 10.00 -11.55
CA ALA A 32 -8.03 8.61 -11.18
C ALA A 32 -9.28 8.44 -10.29
N ASN A 33 -9.48 9.31 -9.30
CA ASN A 33 -10.65 9.24 -8.42
C ASN A 33 -11.97 9.53 -9.16
N GLN A 34 -11.97 10.46 -10.12
CA GLN A 34 -13.16 10.74 -10.95
C GLN A 34 -13.52 9.58 -11.87
N SER A 35 -12.54 8.82 -12.35
CA SER A 35 -12.78 7.65 -13.20
C SER A 35 -13.48 6.51 -12.46
N CYS A 36 -13.49 6.56 -11.12
CA CYS A 36 -14.04 5.53 -10.25
C CYS A 36 -15.41 5.90 -9.64
N GLN A 37 -15.95 7.09 -9.93
CA GLN A 37 -17.28 7.45 -9.43
C GLN A 37 -18.37 6.72 -10.22
N PRO A 38 -19.31 6.03 -9.53
CA PRO A 38 -20.45 5.39 -10.16
C PRO A 38 -21.33 6.45 -10.85
N ALA A 39 -21.95 6.06 -11.97
CA ALA A 39 -22.64 6.94 -12.92
C ALA A 39 -23.83 7.75 -12.35
N GLU A 40 -24.23 7.54 -11.09
CA GLU A 40 -25.39 8.18 -10.47
C GLU A 40 -25.16 9.64 -10.04
N GLN A 41 -23.92 10.10 -9.88
CA GLN A 41 -23.61 11.49 -9.50
C GLN A 41 -23.15 12.39 -10.66
N ARG A 42 -23.14 11.86 -11.91
CA ARG A 42 -22.86 12.67 -13.12
C ARG A 42 -24.06 13.48 -13.61
N ASN A 43 -25.17 13.50 -12.86
CA ASN A 43 -26.34 14.30 -13.21
C ASN A 43 -26.27 15.67 -12.53
N GLY A 44 -25.76 16.69 -13.22
CA GLY A 44 -25.88 18.06 -12.72
C GLY A 44 -24.90 19.12 -13.21
N LYS A 45 -24.51 19.15 -14.49
CA LYS A 45 -24.33 20.40 -15.25
C LYS A 45 -24.15 20.07 -16.74
N LYS A 46 -25.26 19.96 -17.47
CA LYS A 46 -25.21 20.17 -18.92
C LYS A 46 -24.87 21.65 -19.07
N ILE A 47 -23.76 21.96 -19.73
CA ILE A 47 -23.50 23.33 -20.18
C ILE A 47 -24.19 23.38 -21.54
N ASP A 48 -25.35 24.00 -21.56
CA ASP A 48 -26.09 24.40 -22.75
C ASP A 48 -25.23 25.40 -23.54
N VAL A 49 -24.36 24.86 -24.39
CA VAL A 49 -23.77 25.60 -25.51
C VAL A 49 -24.59 25.24 -26.74
N ASP A 50 -25.49 26.16 -27.07
CA ASP A 50 -26.20 26.24 -28.33
C ASP A 50 -25.18 26.39 -29.47
N ALA A 51 -25.05 25.35 -30.30
CA ALA A 51 -24.45 25.42 -31.62
C ALA A 51 -24.91 24.21 -32.44
N THR A 52 -25.82 24.50 -33.36
CA THR A 52 -26.34 23.67 -34.44
C THR A 52 -25.21 22.99 -35.22
N ALA A 53 -25.13 21.66 -35.15
CA ALA A 53 -24.54 20.81 -36.19
C ALA A 53 -25.03 19.37 -35.99
N GLU A 54 -25.88 18.93 -36.93
CA GLU A 54 -26.38 17.56 -37.08
C GLU A 54 -25.23 16.55 -37.09
N GLY A 55 -25.32 15.58 -36.19
CA GLY A 55 -24.38 14.46 -36.10
C GLY A 55 -24.66 13.65 -34.85
N ASP A 56 -25.43 12.57 -34.99
CA ASP A 56 -25.75 11.61 -33.92
C ASP A 56 -24.48 11.13 -33.18
N PRO A 57 -24.27 11.45 -31.88
CA PRO A 57 -23.26 10.77 -31.11
C PRO A 57 -23.89 9.49 -30.57
N VAL A 58 -23.70 8.39 -31.30
CA VAL A 58 -23.99 7.05 -30.79
C VAL A 58 -23.07 6.79 -29.59
N MET A 59 -23.61 7.01 -28.38
CA MET A 59 -22.96 6.66 -27.13
C MET A 59 -23.00 5.13 -26.99
N GLN A 60 -22.04 4.44 -27.61
CA GLN A 60 -21.91 3.00 -27.43
C GLN A 60 -21.50 2.70 -25.98
N PRO A 61 -22.16 1.74 -25.31
CA PRO A 61 -21.68 1.23 -24.03
C PRO A 61 -20.40 0.46 -24.31
N VAL A 62 -19.26 0.97 -23.85
CA VAL A 62 -17.96 0.31 -24.03
C VAL A 62 -17.99 -1.01 -23.26
N LEU A 63 -18.03 -2.11 -24.01
CA LEU A 63 -17.87 -3.46 -23.51
C LEU A 63 -16.50 -3.61 -22.80
N PRO A 64 -16.43 -4.33 -21.67
CA PRO A 64 -15.18 -4.53 -20.94
C PRO A 64 -14.33 -5.58 -21.68
N GLY A 65 -13.58 -5.16 -22.71
CA GLY A 65 -12.83 -6.12 -23.52
C GLY A 65 -11.89 -5.57 -24.58
N GLN A 66 -11.59 -4.27 -24.60
CA GLN A 66 -10.67 -3.70 -25.60
C GLN A 66 -9.52 -2.94 -24.94
N ASN A 67 -8.48 -3.72 -24.65
CA ASN A 67 -7.13 -3.24 -24.36
C ASN A 67 -6.53 -2.57 -25.61
N ALA A 68 -6.82 -1.29 -25.84
CA ALA A 68 -5.99 -0.37 -26.64
C ALA A 68 -6.49 1.09 -26.54
N PHE A 69 -6.95 1.53 -25.37
CA PHE A 69 -7.02 2.98 -25.13
C PHE A 69 -5.62 3.46 -24.72
N PRO A 70 -5.15 4.63 -25.21
CA PRO A 70 -3.94 5.22 -24.67
C PRO A 70 -4.08 5.27 -23.14
N PRO A 71 -2.99 5.07 -22.40
CA PRO A 71 -3.06 5.07 -20.95
C PRO A 71 -3.78 6.36 -20.54
N GLY A 72 -4.96 6.26 -19.92
CA GLY A 72 -5.83 7.41 -19.68
C GLY A 72 -5.06 8.56 -19.04
N LEU A 73 -5.52 9.81 -19.21
CA LEU A 73 -4.87 11.01 -18.65
C LEU A 73 -4.20 10.84 -17.26
N PRO A 74 -4.78 10.14 -16.25
CA PRO A 74 -4.08 9.86 -14.99
C PRO A 74 -2.75 9.09 -15.14
N PHE A 75 -2.69 8.10 -16.01
CA PHE A 75 -1.50 7.30 -16.28
C PHE A 75 -0.42 8.11 -17.02
N TYR A 76 -0.83 8.96 -17.95
CA TYR A 76 0.07 9.88 -18.64
C TYR A 76 0.74 10.86 -17.67
N TYR A 77 -0.03 11.48 -16.77
CA TYR A 77 0.54 12.39 -15.76
C TYR A 77 1.46 11.69 -14.77
N ALA A 78 1.11 10.47 -14.35
CA ALA A 78 1.95 9.68 -13.46
C ALA A 78 3.26 9.22 -14.14
N SER A 79 3.22 8.86 -15.43
CA SER A 79 4.42 8.56 -16.21
C SER A 79 5.30 9.80 -16.34
N HIS A 80 4.70 10.95 -16.66
CA HIS A 80 5.42 12.21 -16.75
C HIS A 80 6.07 12.64 -15.43
N LEU A 81 5.37 12.43 -14.31
CA LEU A 81 5.93 12.62 -12.97
C LEU A 81 7.20 11.80 -12.77
N GLN A 82 7.19 10.51 -13.15
CA GLN A 82 8.36 9.64 -13.06
C GLN A 82 9.51 10.12 -13.95
N SER A 83 9.22 10.50 -15.20
CA SER A 83 10.22 11.04 -16.13
C SER A 83 10.85 12.33 -15.62
N VAL A 84 10.05 13.26 -15.08
CA VAL A 84 10.55 14.51 -14.48
C VAL A 84 11.42 14.20 -13.26
N SER A 85 11.00 13.30 -12.38
CA SER A 85 11.79 12.87 -11.21
C SER A 85 13.13 12.27 -11.61
N MET A 86 13.16 11.36 -12.58
CA MET A 86 14.39 10.73 -13.07
C MET A 86 15.33 11.74 -13.73
N LYS A 87 14.79 12.59 -14.63
CA LYS A 87 15.59 13.57 -15.37
C LYS A 87 16.18 14.65 -14.48
N SER A 88 15.44 15.04 -13.44
CA SER A 88 15.88 16.04 -12.46
C SER A 88 16.68 15.45 -11.28
N GLN A 89 16.85 14.13 -11.25
CA GLN A 89 17.46 13.38 -10.14
C GLN A 89 16.80 13.66 -8.76
N ILE A 90 15.51 14.05 -8.76
CA ILE A 90 14.74 14.30 -7.55
C ILE A 90 14.19 12.98 -7.02
N ARG A 91 14.51 12.65 -5.77
CA ARG A 91 13.97 11.46 -5.09
C ARG A 91 12.52 11.70 -4.68
N LEU A 92 11.60 10.88 -5.19
CA LEU A 92 10.21 10.87 -4.74
C LEU A 92 10.08 10.29 -3.33
N SER A 93 9.10 10.80 -2.57
CA SER A 93 8.73 10.25 -1.27
C SER A 93 8.28 8.80 -1.40
N GLN A 94 8.36 8.06 -0.29
CA GLN A 94 7.98 6.65 -0.27
C GLN A 94 6.49 6.46 -0.60
N ASP A 95 5.63 7.33 -0.06
CA ASP A 95 4.18 7.24 -0.23
C ASP A 95 3.78 7.45 -1.69
N VAL A 96 4.37 8.43 -2.38
CA VAL A 96 4.12 8.66 -3.81
C VAL A 96 4.53 7.43 -4.62
N LYS A 97 5.72 6.86 -4.36
CA LYS A 97 6.17 5.64 -5.05
C LYS A 97 5.30 4.43 -4.75
N HIS A 98 4.73 4.33 -3.55
CA HIS A 98 3.81 3.25 -3.20
C HIS A 98 2.47 3.40 -3.93
N SER A 99 1.98 4.63 -4.11
CA SER A 99 0.73 4.93 -4.82
C SER A 99 0.77 4.82 -6.35
N ILE A 100 1.93 4.64 -7.00
CA ILE A 100 2.03 4.59 -8.48
C ILE A 100 2.54 3.22 -8.95
N CYS A 101 1.81 2.52 -9.82
CA CYS A 101 2.23 1.24 -10.39
C CYS A 101 3.61 1.34 -11.08
N LYS A 102 4.46 0.34 -10.86
CA LYS A 102 5.81 0.30 -11.44
C LYS A 102 5.81 0.06 -12.96
N ARG A 103 4.76 -0.59 -13.49
CA ARG A 103 4.73 -1.03 -14.90
C ARG A 103 4.00 -0.06 -15.82
N CYS A 104 2.73 0.21 -15.52
CA CYS A 104 1.88 1.08 -16.35
C CYS A 104 1.69 2.50 -15.80
N SER A 105 2.36 2.87 -14.70
CA SER A 105 2.19 4.16 -14.03
C SER A 105 0.77 4.46 -13.52
N ALA A 106 -0.07 3.44 -13.32
CA ALA A 106 -1.40 3.62 -12.72
C ALA A 106 -1.37 4.14 -11.28
N ILE A 107 -2.21 5.12 -10.96
CA ILE A 107 -2.46 5.50 -9.56
C ILE A 107 -3.24 4.37 -8.88
N LEU A 108 -2.68 3.81 -7.81
CA LEU A 108 -3.23 2.70 -7.04
C LEU A 108 -4.11 3.25 -5.92
N VAL A 109 -5.42 3.26 -6.19
CA VAL A 109 -6.49 3.63 -5.26
C VAL A 109 -7.13 2.34 -4.78
N SER A 110 -7.05 2.12 -3.48
CA SER A 110 -7.58 0.92 -2.81
C SER A 110 -9.06 0.75 -3.10
N GLY A 111 -9.45 -0.40 -3.65
CA GLY A 111 -10.86 -0.73 -3.92
C GLY A 111 -11.38 -0.28 -5.28
N SER A 112 -10.63 0.53 -6.04
CA SER A 112 -11.04 0.96 -7.38
C SER A 112 -10.05 0.53 -8.47
N THR A 113 -8.85 1.10 -8.47
CA THR A 113 -7.81 0.81 -9.49
C THR A 113 -6.82 -0.27 -9.02
N SER A 114 -6.82 -0.59 -7.74
CA SER A 114 -5.99 -1.65 -7.15
C SER A 114 -6.75 -2.49 -6.14
N SER A 115 -6.48 -3.79 -6.14
CA SER A 115 -6.92 -4.70 -5.09
C SER A 115 -5.82 -4.89 -4.04
N ASN A 116 -6.20 -4.87 -2.76
CA ASN A 116 -5.29 -5.06 -1.64
C ASN A 116 -5.66 -6.36 -0.92
N LYS A 117 -4.67 -7.21 -0.67
CA LYS A 117 -4.84 -8.45 0.09
C LYS A 117 -3.66 -8.62 1.04
N ILE A 118 -3.89 -9.22 2.21
CA ILE A 118 -2.83 -9.59 3.14
C ILE A 118 -2.57 -11.08 2.95
N GLU A 119 -1.34 -11.42 2.58
CA GLU A 119 -0.89 -12.79 2.41
C GLU A 119 0.12 -13.15 3.51
N ASN A 120 -0.04 -14.34 4.11
CA ASN A 120 0.95 -14.90 5.04
C ASN A 120 1.40 -16.27 4.52
N LEU A 121 2.54 -16.29 3.82
CA LEU A 121 3.13 -17.51 3.24
C LEU A 121 3.95 -18.32 4.26
N SER A 122 3.87 -18.01 5.56
CA SER A 122 4.49 -18.84 6.58
C SER A 122 3.77 -20.18 6.71
N ARG A 123 4.47 -21.21 7.23
CA ARG A 123 3.91 -22.56 7.45
C ARG A 123 2.64 -22.48 8.30
N GLY A 124 1.47 -22.58 7.65
CA GLY A 124 0.15 -22.49 8.26
C GLY A 124 -0.25 -21.11 8.79
N GLY A 125 0.34 -20.00 8.29
CA GLY A 125 -0.02 -18.65 8.74
C GLY A 125 0.33 -18.33 10.20
N LYS A 126 1.16 -19.17 10.85
CA LYS A 126 1.38 -19.12 12.31
C LYS A 126 2.28 -17.96 12.76
N LYS A 127 3.03 -17.33 11.85
CA LYS A 127 3.97 -16.25 12.19
C LYS A 127 3.32 -14.89 11.89
N PRO A 128 2.90 -14.11 12.91
CA PRO A 128 2.24 -12.82 12.68
C PRO A 128 3.16 -11.74 12.11
N TRP A 129 4.49 -11.88 12.26
CA TRP A 129 5.46 -10.96 11.65
C TRP A 129 5.76 -11.25 10.17
N ALA A 130 5.13 -12.28 9.60
CA ALA A 130 5.32 -12.70 8.22
C ALA A 130 4.16 -12.26 7.29
N ASP A 131 3.29 -11.38 7.77
CA ASP A 131 2.21 -10.81 6.97
C ASP A 131 2.79 -9.87 5.89
N VAL A 132 2.27 -9.98 4.67
CA VAL A 132 2.67 -9.17 3.53
C VAL A 132 1.42 -8.57 2.89
N LEU A 133 1.33 -7.24 2.88
CA LEU A 133 0.34 -6.53 2.10
C LEU A 133 0.72 -6.57 0.62
N VAL A 134 -0.09 -7.26 -0.17
CA VAL A 134 0.02 -7.33 -1.62
C VAL A 134 -0.99 -6.36 -2.22
N ILE A 135 -0.48 -5.38 -2.97
CA ILE A 135 -1.27 -4.44 -3.76
C ILE A 135 -1.13 -4.84 -5.23
N GLU A 136 -2.22 -5.29 -5.83
CA GLU A 136 -2.29 -5.68 -7.23
C GLU A 136 -2.96 -4.59 -8.06
N CYS A 137 -2.33 -4.23 -9.18
CA CYS A 137 -2.87 -3.26 -10.11
C CYS A 137 -3.91 -3.93 -11.03
N ASN A 138 -5.15 -3.43 -11.07
CA ASN A 138 -6.21 -4.04 -11.88
C ASN A 138 -6.04 -3.80 -13.40
N VAL A 139 -5.07 -2.98 -13.82
CA VAL A 139 -4.81 -2.65 -15.23
C VAL A 139 -3.77 -3.57 -15.86
N CYS A 140 -2.69 -3.86 -15.14
CA CYS A 140 -1.55 -4.64 -15.66
C CYS A 140 -1.16 -5.83 -14.77
N ASN A 141 -1.91 -6.09 -13.70
CA ASN A 141 -1.72 -7.17 -12.73
C ASN A 141 -0.35 -7.19 -12.04
N ALA A 142 0.39 -6.08 -12.11
CA ALA A 142 1.65 -5.94 -11.38
C ALA A 142 1.38 -5.86 -9.88
N GLN A 143 2.08 -6.70 -9.11
CA GLN A 143 1.95 -6.79 -7.66
C GLN A 143 3.07 -6.02 -6.95
N LYS A 144 2.71 -5.25 -5.93
CA LYS A 144 3.64 -4.67 -4.95
C LYS A 144 3.45 -5.36 -3.62
N ARG A 145 4.55 -5.69 -2.96
CA ARG A 145 4.53 -6.44 -1.70
C ARG A 145 5.19 -5.61 -0.61
N PHE A 146 4.49 -5.42 0.51
CA PHE A 146 4.96 -4.67 1.66
C PHE A 146 4.87 -5.54 2.91
N PRO A 147 5.98 -5.83 3.62
CA PRO A 147 5.90 -6.55 4.88
C PRO A 147 5.14 -5.73 5.92
N VAL A 148 4.13 -6.33 6.53
CA VAL A 148 3.31 -5.79 7.61
C VAL A 148 3.61 -6.58 8.88
N GLY A 149 3.59 -5.92 10.04
CA GLY A 149 3.81 -6.59 11.33
C GLY A 149 5.26 -6.94 11.67
N ALA A 150 6.20 -6.86 10.72
CA ALA A 150 7.62 -7.03 11.00
C ALA A 150 8.20 -5.82 11.75
N LYS A 151 8.70 -6.03 12.97
CA LYS A 151 9.49 -5.01 13.68
C LYS A 151 10.78 -4.74 12.91
N ARG A 152 11.07 -3.46 12.63
CA ARG A 152 12.35 -3.07 12.01
C ARG A 152 13.50 -3.53 12.91
N GLN A 153 14.51 -4.13 12.29
CA GLN A 153 15.72 -4.51 13.00
C GLN A 153 16.38 -3.23 13.56
N PRO A 154 16.74 -3.21 14.86
CA PRO A 154 17.40 -2.05 15.45
C PRO A 154 18.75 -1.81 14.78
N ARG A 155 19.17 -0.54 14.74
CA ARG A 155 20.48 -0.17 14.16
C ARG A 155 21.62 -0.80 14.97
N LYS A 156 22.80 -0.97 14.35
CA LYS A 156 23.98 -1.55 15.03
C LYS A 156 24.31 -0.86 16.36
N SER A 157 24.19 0.48 16.40
CA SER A 157 24.40 1.27 17.61
C SER A 157 23.36 0.98 18.70
N GLU A 158 22.11 0.79 18.33
CA GLU A 158 21.02 0.44 19.25
C GLU A 158 21.18 -1.00 19.74
N ARG A 159 21.57 -1.93 18.87
CA ARG A 159 21.87 -3.33 19.23
C ARG A 159 22.99 -3.40 20.26
N ALA A 160 24.07 -2.64 20.06
CA ALA A 160 25.18 -2.56 21.02
C ALA A 160 24.77 -1.94 22.37
N LYS A 161 23.83 -0.98 22.38
CA LYS A 161 23.25 -0.44 23.62
C LYS A 161 22.40 -1.47 24.33
N VAL A 162 21.55 -2.21 23.61
CA VAL A 162 20.73 -3.30 24.17
C VAL A 162 21.59 -4.41 24.74
N GLU A 163 22.68 -4.76 24.06
CA GLU A 163 23.63 -5.80 24.51
C GLU A 163 24.40 -5.36 25.77
N LYS A 164 24.84 -4.10 25.84
CA LYS A 164 25.49 -3.53 27.03
C LYS A 164 24.53 -3.31 28.20
N ALA A 165 23.26 -3.05 27.92
CA ALA A 165 22.21 -2.88 28.93
C ALA A 165 21.60 -4.21 29.41
N ARG A 166 21.95 -5.35 28.77
CA ARG A 166 21.50 -6.66 29.20
C ARG A 166 22.32 -7.08 30.44
N PRO A 167 21.70 -7.18 31.63
CA PRO A 167 22.44 -7.55 32.84
C PRO A 167 23.03 -8.96 32.71
N ALA A 168 24.23 -9.16 33.28
CA ALA A 168 25.00 -10.40 33.21
C ALA A 168 24.31 -11.64 33.82
N SER A 169 23.13 -11.48 34.44
CA SER A 169 22.33 -12.57 35.01
C SER A 169 21.55 -13.41 33.99
N MET A 170 21.44 -12.96 32.73
CA MET A 170 20.86 -13.76 31.64
C MET A 170 21.98 -14.43 30.82
N GLY A 171 22.67 -15.35 31.49
CA GLY A 171 23.70 -16.22 30.90
C GLY A 171 23.14 -17.04 29.74
N THR A 172 23.99 -17.23 28.73
CA THR A 172 23.72 -17.98 27.50
C THR A 172 23.43 -19.45 27.78
N GLY A 173 22.16 -19.85 27.77
CA GLY A 173 21.77 -21.26 27.67
C GLY A 173 21.86 -21.74 26.22
N ARG A 174 22.98 -22.40 25.88
CA ARG A 174 22.97 -23.41 24.82
C ARG A 174 22.21 -24.63 25.35
N ASN A 175 21.32 -25.18 24.51
CA ASN A 175 20.60 -26.46 24.65
C ASN A 175 19.54 -26.56 25.76
N VAL A 176 18.29 -26.20 25.42
CA VAL A 176 17.08 -26.81 26.02
C VAL A 176 16.16 -27.27 24.89
N THR A 177 16.61 -28.26 24.14
CA THR A 177 15.76 -29.13 23.32
C THR A 177 16.25 -30.55 23.54
N LYS A 178 15.91 -31.13 24.69
CA LYS A 178 15.92 -32.60 24.91
C LYS A 178 15.18 -33.09 26.16
N THR A 179 14.60 -32.23 26.98
CA THR A 179 13.88 -32.66 28.21
C THR A 179 12.40 -32.31 28.26
N LEU A 180 11.80 -31.73 27.21
CA LEU A 180 10.35 -31.47 27.17
C LEU A 180 9.57 -32.36 26.19
N GLU A 181 10.19 -33.43 25.67
CA GLU A 181 9.52 -34.43 24.83
C GLU A 181 9.14 -35.72 25.59
N MET A 182 9.34 -35.81 26.91
CA MET A 182 8.98 -37.00 27.69
C MET A 182 7.84 -36.82 28.71
N GLU A 183 7.37 -35.61 29.01
CA GLU A 183 6.33 -35.42 30.04
C GLU A 183 4.91 -35.17 29.52
N ASN A 184 4.71 -34.96 28.21
CA ASN A 184 3.36 -34.85 27.62
C ASN A 184 2.94 -36.11 26.84
N ARG A 185 3.40 -37.29 27.28
CA ARG A 185 3.01 -38.59 26.71
C ARG A 185 2.07 -39.40 27.60
N THR A 186 1.60 -38.85 28.71
CA THR A 186 0.65 -39.51 29.62
C THR A 186 -0.45 -38.55 30.06
N SER A 187 -1.50 -38.44 29.24
CA SER A 187 -2.91 -38.47 29.67
C SER A 187 -3.82 -38.01 28.52
N ILE A 188 -4.23 -38.97 27.70
CA ILE A 188 -5.48 -38.89 26.95
C ILE A 188 -6.58 -39.25 27.96
N THR A 189 -7.47 -38.31 28.26
CA THR A 189 -8.87 -38.63 28.59
C THR A 189 -9.78 -37.55 27.98
N PRO A 190 -10.83 -37.94 27.24
CA PRO A 190 -11.74 -37.02 26.58
C PRO A 190 -12.79 -36.51 27.58
N LEU A 191 -13.01 -35.20 27.64
CA LEU A 191 -14.18 -34.64 28.30
C LEU A 191 -15.33 -34.67 27.29
N VAL A 192 -16.06 -35.78 27.29
CA VAL A 192 -17.42 -35.85 26.76
C VAL A 192 -18.31 -35.37 27.90
N GLU A 193 -18.85 -34.16 27.78
CA GLU A 193 -20.03 -33.76 28.57
C GLU A 193 -21.20 -33.67 27.58
N GLU A 194 -22.07 -34.66 27.71
CA GLU A 194 -23.37 -34.76 27.07
C GLU A 194 -24.23 -33.59 27.52
N ILE A 195 -24.60 -32.71 26.59
CA ILE A 195 -25.69 -31.76 26.82
C ILE A 195 -26.97 -32.52 26.45
N GLU A 196 -27.59 -33.10 27.48
CA GLU A 196 -28.91 -33.68 27.39
C GLU A 196 -29.96 -32.60 27.03
N LEU A 197 -30.75 -32.92 26.01
CA LEU A 197 -31.97 -32.23 25.65
C LEU A 197 -33.04 -32.44 26.74
N GLY A 198 -33.23 -31.44 27.60
CA GLY A 198 -34.37 -31.36 28.50
C GLY A 198 -35.48 -30.49 27.91
N MET A 199 -36.45 -31.10 27.21
CA MET A 199 -37.80 -30.51 27.08
C MET A 199 -38.56 -30.68 28.39
N PRO A 200 -39.36 -29.68 28.79
CA PRO A 200 -40.58 -30.01 29.53
C PRO A 200 -41.84 -29.26 29.06
N LYS A 201 -42.84 -30.09 28.75
CA LYS A 201 -44.31 -29.93 28.85
C LYS A 201 -45.03 -28.99 27.88
#